data_AF-A0A9D3ZGN7-F1
#
_entry.id   AF-A0A9D3ZGN7-F1
#
_cell.length_a   1.000
_cell.length_b   1.000
_cell.length_c   1.000
_cell.angle_alpha   90.00
_cell.angle_beta   90.00
_cell.angle_gamma   90.00
#
_symmetry.space_group_name_H-M   'P 1'
#
loop_
_entity.id
_entity.type
_entity.pdbx_description
1 polymer ?
#
loop_
_entity_poly.entity_id
_entity_poly.type
_entity_poly.pdbx_seq_one_letter_code
_entity_poly.pdbx_strand_id
1 'polypeptide(L)'
;MVGFDVEEEFLYRMVAIYRCKIGELQFNYLGIPLGADRSKISSWKEIIDRAARKLSGWKFHSLSWAGHVVLINAMLSSLPIYFMSIFQALTAVINKIVKYDSYF
;
A
#
# COMPACT_ATOMS: atom_id res chain seq x y z
N MET A 1 9.88 -15.02 14.52
CA MET A 1 10.74 -14.23 13.60
C MET A 1 9.86 -13.76 12.46
N VAL A 2 9.93 -12.48 12.06
CA VAL A 2 9.10 -11.94 10.97
C VAL A 2 10.04 -11.61 9.80
N GLY A 3 9.91 -12.35 8.71
CA GLY A 3 10.62 -12.10 7.46
C GLY A 3 9.66 -11.58 6.40
N PHE A 4 10.05 -10.52 5.70
CA PHE A 4 9.31 -10.00 4.55
C PHE A 4 10.02 -10.47 3.28
N ASP A 5 9.27 -11.04 2.34
CA ASP A 5 9.78 -11.46 1.03
C ASP A 5 10.94 -12.46 1.11
N VAL A 6 10.69 -13.58 1.78
CA VAL A 6 11.70 -14.63 2.03
C VAL A 6 11.38 -15.84 1.17
N GLU A 7 12.38 -16.42 0.51
CA GLU A 7 12.24 -17.67 -0.25
C GLU A 7 11.63 -18.78 0.61
N GLU A 8 10.65 -19.50 0.05
CA GLU A 8 9.92 -20.54 0.78
C GLU A 8 10.86 -21.58 1.38
N GLU A 9 11.92 -21.95 0.65
CA GLU A 9 12.89 -22.96 1.08
C GLU A 9 13.63 -22.54 2.37
N PHE A 10 14.00 -21.27 2.49
CA PHE A 10 14.56 -20.71 3.71
C PHE A 10 13.52 -20.64 4.84
N LEU A 11 12.28 -20.29 4.50
CA LEU A 11 11.17 -20.15 5.44
C LEU A 11 10.85 -21.49 6.14
N TYR A 12 10.78 -22.59 5.38
CA TYR A 12 10.61 -23.94 5.92
C TYR A 12 11.80 -24.39 6.77
N ARG A 13 13.03 -24.03 6.39
CA ARG A 13 14.23 -24.33 7.17
C ARG A 13 14.18 -23.67 8.55
N MET A 14 13.75 -22.42 8.60
CA MET A 14 13.60 -21.67 9.85
C MET A 14 12.49 -22.25 10.74
N VAL A 15 11.34 -22.62 10.16
CA VAL A 15 10.27 -23.31 10.89
C VAL A 15 10.75 -24.61 11.53
N ALA A 16 11.57 -25.39 10.83
CA ALA A 16 12.13 -26.64 11.34
C ALA A 16 13.07 -26.42 12.55
N ILE A 17 13.89 -25.36 12.50
CA ILE A 17 14.83 -25.00 13.58
C ILE A 17 14.08 -24.46 14.81
N TYR A 18 13.17 -23.52 14.59
CA TYR A 18 12.50 -22.78 15.66
C TYR A 18 11.20 -23.44 16.14
N ARG A 19 10.75 -24.52 15.48
CA ARG A 19 9.50 -25.26 15.74
C ARG A 19 8.27 -24.35 15.89
N CYS A 20 8.22 -23.28 15.10
CA CYS A 20 7.14 -22.30 15.11
C CYS A 20 6.24 -22.45 13.89
N LYS A 21 4.99 -21.98 13.97
CA LYS A 21 4.09 -21.95 12.80
C LYS A 21 4.44 -20.77 11.88
N ILE A 22 4.25 -20.95 10.58
CA ILE A 22 4.25 -19.85 9.60
C ILE A 22 2.98 -19.03 9.85
N GLY A 23 3.15 -17.73 10.10
CA GLY A 23 2.04 -16.80 10.23
C GLY A 23 1.95 -15.92 8.98
N GLU A 24 0.73 -15.67 8.51
CA GLU A 24 0.49 -14.70 7.44
C GLU A 24 0.28 -13.30 8.05
N LEU A 25 0.98 -12.30 7.50
CA LEU A 25 0.65 -10.91 7.78
C LEU A 25 -0.60 -10.57 6.97
N GLN A 26 -1.78 -10.63 7.58
CA GLN A 26 -3.02 -10.08 7.01
C GLN A 26 -3.64 -9.07 7.97
N PHE A 27 -2.89 -8.03 8.35
CA PHE A 27 -3.39 -7.00 9.25
C PHE A 27 -3.26 -5.60 8.65
N ASN A 28 -4.17 -4.71 9.04
CA ASN A 28 -4.19 -3.34 8.56
C ASN A 28 -3.24 -2.47 9.38
N TYR A 29 -2.21 -1.91 8.73
CA TYR A 29 -1.31 -0.91 9.33
C TYR A 29 -1.54 0.45 8.67
N LEU A 30 -1.82 1.48 9.47
CA LEU A 30 -2.14 2.84 8.99
C LEU A 30 -3.26 2.89 7.94
N GLY A 31 -4.14 1.89 7.94
CA GLY A 31 -5.24 1.76 6.98
C GLY A 31 -4.89 1.03 5.68
N ILE A 32 -3.74 0.37 5.62
CA ILE A 32 -3.26 -0.41 4.49
C ILE A 32 -3.16 -1.89 4.89
N PRO A 33 -3.73 -2.83 4.13
CA PRO A 33 -3.55 -4.25 4.42
C PRO A 33 -2.11 -4.67 4.15
N LEU A 34 -1.35 -4.94 5.22
CA LEU A 34 -0.02 -5.55 5.12
C LEU A 34 -0.20 -7.01 4.72
N GLY A 35 0.63 -7.46 3.78
CA GLY A 35 0.65 -8.81 3.21
C GLY A 35 -0.49 -9.15 2.24
N ALA A 36 -1.41 -8.22 1.97
CA ALA A 36 -2.27 -8.32 0.79
C ALA A 36 -1.44 -8.21 -0.49
N ASP A 37 -1.86 -8.93 -1.53
CA ASP A 37 -1.28 -8.83 -2.87
C ASP A 37 -1.62 -7.46 -3.47
N ARG A 38 -0.62 -6.58 -3.50
CA ARG A 38 -0.74 -5.15 -3.84
C ARG A 38 -0.78 -4.90 -5.34
N SER A 39 -0.50 -5.95 -6.13
CA SER A 39 -0.66 -5.95 -7.59
C SER A 39 -2.13 -6.11 -8.01
N LYS A 40 -2.99 -6.62 -7.12
CA LYS A 40 -4.41 -6.86 -7.41
C LYS A 40 -5.23 -5.59 -7.27
N ILE A 41 -6.07 -5.32 -8.27
CA ILE A 41 -7.05 -4.22 -8.30
C ILE A 41 -7.99 -4.28 -7.08
N SER A 42 -8.29 -5.47 -6.56
CA SER A 42 -9.12 -5.65 -5.35
C SER A 42 -8.53 -4.93 -4.12
N SER A 43 -7.20 -4.93 -3.97
CA SER A 43 -6.50 -4.25 -2.87
C SER A 43 -6.66 -2.72 -2.96
N TRP A 44 -6.78 -2.18 -4.18
CA TRP A 44 -7.04 -0.76 -4.44
C TRP A 44 -8.50 -0.36 -4.21
N LYS A 45 -9.44 -1.28 -4.46
CA LYS A 45 -10.86 -1.03 -4.24
C LYS A 45 -11.18 -0.76 -2.77
N GLU A 46 -10.62 -1.54 -1.85
CA GLU A 46 -10.84 -1.33 -0.40
C GLU A 46 -10.33 0.03 0.09
N ILE A 47 -9.20 0.47 -0.47
CA ILE A 47 -8.59 1.77 -0.23
C ILE A 47 -9.51 2.90 -0.71
N ILE A 48 -10.02 2.81 -1.94
CA ILE A 48 -10.92 3.79 -2.54
C ILE A 48 -12.23 3.85 -1.76
N ASP A 49 -12.82 2.71 -1.41
CA ASP A 49 -14.06 2.63 -0.64
C ASP A 49 -13.87 3.20 0.79
N ARG A 50 -12.67 3.08 1.37
CA ARG A 50 -12.33 3.73 2.65
C ARG A 50 -12.20 5.26 2.51
N ALA A 51 -11.60 5.76 1.43
CA ALA A 51 -11.53 7.20 1.15
C ALA A 51 -12.93 7.79 0.91
N ALA A 52 -13.77 7.10 0.15
CA ALA A 52 -15.16 7.49 -0.10
C ALA A 52 -15.97 7.57 1.20
N ARG A 53 -15.81 6.61 2.12
CA ARG A 53 -16.44 6.66 3.46
C ARG A 53 -15.94 7.82 4.32
N LYS A 54 -14.66 8.18 4.22
CA LYS A 54 -14.13 9.38 4.90
C LYS A 54 -14.77 10.65 4.33
N LEU A 55 -14.88 10.74 3.00
CA LEU A 55 -15.53 11.87 2.32
C LEU A 55 -17.02 11.98 2.67
N SER A 56 -17.74 10.86 2.71
CA SER A 56 -19.17 10.86 3.07
C SER A 56 -19.42 11.18 4.54
N GLY A 57 -18.46 10.90 5.41
CA GLY A 57 -18.51 11.27 6.84
C GLY A 57 -18.19 12.74 7.11
N TRP A 58 -17.61 13.46 6.15
CA TRP A 58 -17.40 14.91 6.29
C TRP A 58 -18.74 15.61 6.11
N LYS A 59 -19.12 16.44 7.09
CA LYS A 59 -20.42 17.10 7.10
C LYS A 59 -20.54 17.98 5.86
N PHE A 60 -21.35 17.52 4.90
CA PHE A 60 -21.73 18.20 3.67
C PHE A 60 -22.22 19.65 3.89
N HIS A 61 -22.63 19.98 5.11
CA HIS A 61 -23.15 21.29 5.49
C HIS A 61 -22.07 22.32 5.89
N SER A 62 -20.80 21.92 6.06
CA SER A 62 -19.72 22.84 6.44
C SER A 62 -18.92 23.39 5.26
N LEU A 63 -19.19 22.93 4.04
CA LEU A 63 -18.46 23.28 2.83
C LEU A 63 -19.43 23.74 1.73
N SER A 64 -19.03 24.78 1.01
CA SER A 64 -19.72 25.19 -0.21
C SER A 64 -19.57 24.13 -1.30
N TRP A 65 -20.40 24.17 -2.34
CA TRP A 65 -20.27 23.29 -3.50
C TRP A 65 -18.86 23.37 -4.13
N ALA A 66 -18.30 24.58 -4.22
CA ALA A 66 -16.92 24.78 -4.65
C ALA A 66 -15.90 24.12 -3.70
N GLY A 67 -16.12 24.23 -2.38
CA GLY A 67 -15.29 23.57 -1.37
C GLY A 67 -15.33 22.04 -1.48
N HIS A 68 -16.49 21.46 -1.80
CA HIS A 68 -16.60 20.02 -2.07
C HIS A 68 -15.79 19.58 -3.27
N VAL A 69 -15.88 20.31 -4.40
CA VAL A 69 -15.12 19.99 -5.61
C VAL A 69 -13.61 20.07 -5.33
N VAL A 70 -13.16 21.10 -4.63
CA VAL A 70 -11.76 21.26 -4.23
C VAL A 70 -11.30 20.14 -3.30
N LEU A 71 -12.11 19.76 -2.32
CA LEU A 71 -11.79 18.69 -1.38
C LEU A 71 -11.69 17.32 -2.06
N ILE A 72 -12.65 17.00 -2.94
CA ILE A 72 -12.64 15.75 -3.72
C ILE A 72 -11.39 15.70 -4.60
N ASN A 73 -11.08 16.79 -5.31
CA ASN A 73 -9.89 16.87 -6.15
C ASN A 73 -8.61 16.72 -5.31
N ALA A 74 -8.51 17.40 -4.16
CA ALA A 74 -7.35 17.30 -3.27
C ALA A 74 -7.14 15.86 -2.73
N MET A 75 -8.23 15.16 -2.37
CA MET A 75 -8.16 13.77 -1.93
C MET A 75 -7.77 12.82 -3.07
N LEU A 76 -8.39 12.97 -4.25
CA LEU A 76 -8.09 12.16 -5.42
C LEU A 76 -6.66 12.38 -5.94
N SER A 77 -6.11 13.58 -5.80
CA SER A 77 -4.70 13.86 -6.15
C SER A 77 -3.72 13.34 -5.11
N SER A 78 -4.05 13.38 -3.82
CA SER A 78 -3.15 12.93 -2.74
C SER A 78 -3.13 11.42 -2.52
N LEU A 79 -4.22 10.70 -2.81
CA LEU A 79 -4.31 9.24 -2.67
C LEU A 79 -3.25 8.50 -3.52
N PRO A 80 -3.16 8.71 -4.85
CA PRO A 80 -2.12 8.10 -5.67
C PRO A 80 -0.72 8.44 -5.19
N ILE A 81 -0.47 9.69 -4.77
CA ILE A 81 0.83 10.15 -4.25
C ILE A 81 1.21 9.42 -2.96
N TYR A 82 0.28 9.32 -2.01
CA TYR A 82 0.46 8.59 -0.75
C TYR A 82 0.76 7.11 -1.01
N PHE A 83 0.03 6.48 -1.93
CA PHE A 83 0.24 5.07 -2.26
C PHE A 83 1.49 4.82 -3.10
N MET A 84 1.87 5.70 -4.01
CA MET A 84 3.17 5.62 -4.68
C MET A 84 4.32 5.78 -3.68
N SER A 85 4.20 6.72 -2.73
CA SER A 85 5.18 6.91 -1.65
C SER A 85 5.30 5.69 -0.74
N ILE A 86 4.25 4.89 -0.58
CA ILE A 86 4.23 3.71 0.29
C ILE A 86 4.56 2.42 -0.47
N PHE A 87 4.18 2.32 -1.74
CA PHE A 87 4.26 1.07 -2.51
C PHE A 87 5.38 1.04 -3.55
N GLN A 88 5.75 2.15 -4.20
CA GLN A 88 6.62 2.06 -5.38
C GLN A 88 7.17 3.37 -5.96
N ALA A 89 7.65 4.32 -5.15
CA ALA A 89 8.71 5.19 -5.68
C ALA A 89 10.02 4.40 -5.90
N LEU A 90 10.22 3.27 -5.22
CA LEU A 90 11.55 2.69 -5.04
C LEU A 90 11.90 1.54 -6.00
N THR A 91 11.38 0.31 -5.88
CA THR A 91 12.12 -0.82 -6.48
C THR A 91 12.18 -0.85 -8.01
N ALA A 92 11.11 -0.48 -8.72
CA ALA A 92 11.09 -0.53 -10.20
C ALA A 92 11.78 0.67 -10.88
N VAL A 93 11.77 1.83 -10.23
CA VAL A 93 12.49 3.04 -10.69
C VAL A 93 13.97 2.92 -10.33
N ILE A 94 14.30 2.45 -9.12
CA ILE A 94 15.67 2.12 -8.69
C ILE A 94 16.28 1.08 -9.62
N ASN A 95 15.56 -0.01 -9.93
CA ASN A 95 16.07 -1.03 -10.85
C ASN A 95 16.26 -0.51 -12.29
N LYS A 96 15.51 0.52 -12.72
CA LYS A 96 15.74 1.16 -14.02
C LYS A 96 16.90 2.15 -14.00
N ILE A 97 17.06 2.96 -12.94
CA ILE A 97 18.14 3.94 -12.79
C ILE A 97 19.50 3.23 -12.61
N VAL A 98 19.56 2.22 -11.74
CA VAL A 98 20.75 1.37 -11.56
C VAL A 98 21.15 0.73 -12.88
N LYS A 99 20.17 0.32 -13.69
CA LYS A 99 20.43 -0.24 -15.02
C LYS A 99 21.03 0.80 -15.98
N TYR A 100 20.62 2.07 -15.93
CA TYR A 100 21.23 3.13 -16.75
C TYR A 100 22.64 3.51 -16.30
N ASP A 101 22.92 3.51 -14.99
CA ASP A 101 24.24 3.83 -14.42
C ASP A 101 25.27 2.74 -14.74
N SER A 102 24.83 1.48 -14.89
CA SER A 102 25.68 0.36 -15.31
C SER A 102 26.02 0.31 -16.82
N TYR A 103 25.48 1.22 -17.63
CA TYR A 103 25.78 1.32 -19.08
C TYR A 103 26.81 2.41 -19.41
N PHE A 104 27.21 3.22 -18.43
CA PHE A 104 28.33 4.18 -18.51
C PHE A 104 29.47 3.72 -17.60
#